data_AF-A0A662IYV8-F1
#
_entry.id   AF-A0A662IYV8-F1
#
_cell.length_a   1.000
_cell.length_b   1.000
_cell.length_c   1.000
_cell.angle_alpha   90.00
_cell.angle_beta   90.00
_cell.angle_gamma   90.00
#
_symmetry.space_group_name_H-M   'P 1'
#
loop_
_entity.id
_entity.type
_entity.pdbx_description
1 polymer ?
#
loop_
_entity_poly.entity_id
_entity_poly.type
_entity_poly.pdbx_seq_one_letter_code
_entity_poly.pdbx_strand_id
1 'polypeptide(L)'
;SGVEEFIAKLEGDRKNVNQQLLSRVRSEGLKKDGSIQWLHVGDAFKGMGTKVIGTFLSYLSFQRRLIDRGMYLVGFMNMSPEIPGLGQLKRSYVKVSARAPDVLASLINDGSRPPLSTLLPEAAKAVGGFGDGHSVAASGIIPKGMEFVFIEKMNLLVGGGKPARSLSLFDFMSK
;
A
#
# COMPACT_ATOMS: atom_id res chain seq x y z
N SER A 1 32.23 -3.39 -15.38
CA SER A 1 32.58 -2.01 -14.96
C SER A 1 32.05 -1.77 -13.54
N GLY A 2 32.53 -0.76 -12.79
CA GLY A 2 32.05 -0.50 -11.42
C GLY A 2 30.54 -0.18 -11.31
N VAL A 3 29.92 0.23 -12.43
CA VAL A 3 28.47 0.49 -12.50
C VAL A 3 27.66 -0.81 -12.50
N GLU A 4 28.10 -1.83 -13.24
CA GLU A 4 27.43 -3.15 -13.29
C GLU A 4 27.46 -3.85 -11.93
N GLU A 5 28.59 -3.77 -11.23
CA GLU A 5 28.75 -4.33 -9.89
C GLU A 5 27.86 -3.63 -8.85
N PHE A 6 27.73 -2.30 -8.96
CA PHE A 6 26.82 -1.52 -8.12
C PHE A 6 25.35 -1.88 -8.38
N ILE A 7 24.95 -2.02 -9.64
CA ILE A 7 23.59 -2.46 -10.00
C ILE A 7 23.32 -3.86 -9.44
N ALA A 8 24.22 -4.81 -9.65
CA ALA A 8 24.08 -6.18 -9.16
C ALA A 8 23.93 -6.22 -7.62
N LYS A 9 24.69 -5.38 -6.91
CA LYS A 9 24.57 -5.24 -5.46
C LYS A 9 23.17 -4.75 -5.06
N LEU A 10 22.66 -3.68 -5.68
CA LEU A 10 21.31 -3.16 -5.39
C LEU A 10 20.22 -4.21 -5.66
N GLU A 11 20.37 -5.01 -6.71
CA GLU A 11 19.44 -6.09 -7.00
C GLU A 11 19.51 -7.22 -5.97
N GLY A 12 20.72 -7.57 -5.52
CA GLY A 12 20.96 -8.50 -4.42
C GLY A 12 20.30 -8.05 -3.12
N ASP A 13 20.50 -6.79 -2.75
CA ASP A 13 19.90 -6.20 -1.53
C ASP A 13 18.36 -6.23 -1.60
N ARG A 14 17.79 -5.83 -2.75
CA ARG A 14 16.34 -5.91 -2.99
C ARG A 14 15.81 -7.33 -2.87
N LYS A 15 16.54 -8.32 -3.42
CA LYS A 15 16.17 -9.74 -3.34
C LYS A 15 16.18 -10.23 -1.89
N ASN A 16 17.20 -9.87 -1.11
CA ASN A 16 17.33 -10.26 0.29
C ASN A 16 16.18 -9.71 1.14
N VAL A 17 15.86 -8.42 0.99
CA VAL A 17 14.71 -7.80 1.68
C VAL A 17 13.40 -8.47 1.29
N ASN A 18 13.18 -8.76 0.01
CA ASN A 18 11.98 -9.47 -0.44
C ASN A 18 11.86 -10.86 0.20
N GLN A 19 12.95 -11.61 0.34
CA GLN A 19 12.93 -12.92 0.99
C GLN A 19 12.61 -12.83 2.48
N GLN A 20 13.15 -11.82 3.18
CA GLN A 20 12.85 -11.57 4.58
C GLN A 20 11.36 -11.24 4.77
N LEU A 21 10.81 -10.34 3.94
CA LEU A 21 9.39 -9.99 3.98
C LEU A 21 8.48 -11.18 3.65
N LEU A 22 8.85 -12.03 2.68
CA LEU A 22 8.09 -13.25 2.39
C LEU A 22 8.13 -14.24 3.55
N SER A 23 9.28 -14.39 4.20
CA SER A 23 9.41 -15.26 5.38
C SER A 23 8.52 -14.76 6.52
N ARG A 24 8.49 -13.44 6.74
CA ARG A 24 7.58 -12.80 7.69
C ARG A 24 6.11 -13.05 7.35
N VAL A 25 5.71 -12.87 6.09
CA VAL A 25 4.33 -13.14 5.66
C VAL A 25 3.96 -14.62 5.83
N ARG A 26 4.91 -15.54 5.63
CA ARG A 26 4.70 -16.98 5.88
C ARG A 26 4.49 -17.30 7.36
N SER A 27 5.20 -16.64 8.27
CA SER A 27 5.13 -16.90 9.71
C SER A 27 3.99 -16.17 10.41
N GLU A 28 3.76 -14.90 10.05
CA GLU A 28 2.81 -14.00 10.73
C GLU A 28 1.49 -13.86 9.97
N GLY A 29 1.46 -14.19 8.68
CA GLY A 29 0.33 -13.87 7.80
C GLY A 29 0.22 -12.38 7.47
N LEU A 30 -0.89 -12.03 6.82
CA LEU A 30 -1.29 -10.65 6.58
C LEU A 30 -2.35 -10.23 7.60
N LYS A 31 -2.35 -8.95 7.99
CA LYS A 31 -3.46 -8.38 8.76
C LYS A 31 -4.71 -8.40 7.90
N LYS A 32 -5.87 -8.67 8.49
CA LYS A 32 -7.16 -8.68 7.80
C LYS A 32 -8.12 -7.76 8.51
N ASP A 33 -8.80 -6.91 7.75
CA ASP A 33 -9.83 -6.00 8.22
C ASP A 33 -10.91 -5.88 7.14
N GLY A 34 -12.14 -6.28 7.43
CA GLY A 34 -13.24 -6.26 6.46
C GLY A 34 -12.91 -7.00 5.15
N SER A 35 -12.92 -6.28 4.03
CA SER A 35 -12.60 -6.81 2.69
C SER A 35 -11.12 -6.63 2.30
N ILE A 36 -10.26 -6.19 3.23
CA ILE A 36 -8.87 -5.80 2.96
C ILE A 36 -7.90 -6.65 3.77
N GLN A 37 -6.89 -7.16 3.09
CA GLN A 37 -5.72 -7.79 3.71
C GLN A 37 -4.50 -6.90 3.48
N TRP A 38 -3.67 -6.73 4.50
CA TRP A 38 -2.61 -5.73 4.42
C TRP A 38 -1.39 -6.02 5.27
N LEU A 39 -0.30 -5.33 4.91
CA LEU A 39 0.95 -5.31 5.67
C LEU A 39 1.60 -3.92 5.63
N HIS A 40 2.43 -3.66 6.64
CA HIS A 40 3.31 -2.52 6.67
C HIS A 40 4.77 -3.01 6.68
N VAL A 41 5.54 -2.67 5.66
CA VAL A 41 6.94 -3.11 5.52
C VAL A 41 7.94 -2.18 6.23
N GLY A 42 7.47 -1.05 6.75
CA GLY A 42 8.30 -0.13 7.53
C GLY A 42 9.35 0.51 6.64
N ASP A 43 10.60 0.48 7.11
CA ASP A 43 11.77 0.98 6.41
C ASP A 43 12.52 -0.12 5.63
N ALA A 44 11.93 -1.32 5.47
CA ALA A 44 12.61 -2.46 4.84
C ALA A 44 13.18 -2.15 3.44
N PHE A 45 12.49 -1.31 2.66
CA PHE A 45 12.92 -0.88 1.33
C PHE A 45 13.59 0.51 1.30
N LYS A 46 14.07 1.02 2.43
CA LYS A 46 14.73 2.33 2.50
C LYS A 46 15.90 2.38 1.51
N GLY A 47 15.95 3.44 0.69
CA GLY A 47 16.99 3.63 -0.33
C GLY A 47 16.80 2.81 -1.62
N MET A 48 15.79 1.93 -1.71
CA MET A 48 15.58 1.06 -2.88
C MET A 48 14.64 1.65 -3.93
N GLY A 49 14.18 2.88 -3.74
CA GLY A 49 13.27 3.59 -4.64
C GLY A 49 11.79 3.40 -4.30
N THR A 50 10.95 4.23 -4.90
CA THR A 50 9.53 4.36 -4.51
C THR A 50 8.63 3.26 -5.09
N LYS A 51 9.08 2.48 -6.08
CA LYS A 51 8.26 1.48 -6.77
C LYS A 51 8.28 0.09 -6.11
N VAL A 52 9.16 -0.13 -5.12
CA VAL A 52 9.50 -1.49 -4.65
C VAL A 52 8.32 -2.19 -3.95
N ILE A 53 7.59 -1.50 -3.07
CA ILE A 53 6.41 -2.08 -2.43
C ILE A 53 5.36 -2.54 -3.45
N GLY A 54 5.17 -1.77 -4.53
CA GLY A 54 4.24 -2.13 -5.60
C GLY A 54 4.66 -3.40 -6.34
N THR A 55 5.95 -3.60 -6.58
CA THR A 55 6.49 -4.83 -7.21
C THR A 55 6.40 -6.03 -6.27
N PHE A 56 6.66 -5.83 -4.99
CA PHE A 56 6.52 -6.88 -3.97
C PHE A 56 5.07 -7.37 -3.88
N LEU A 57 4.10 -6.45 -3.82
CA LEU A 57 2.68 -6.81 -3.79
C LEU A 57 2.22 -7.51 -5.08
N SER A 58 2.74 -7.10 -6.25
CA SER A 58 2.46 -7.81 -7.50
C SER A 58 2.94 -9.26 -7.45
N TYR A 59 4.12 -9.51 -6.91
CA TYR A 59 4.59 -10.88 -6.71
C TYR A 59 3.71 -11.63 -5.69
N LEU A 60 3.41 -10.98 -4.55
CA LEU A 60 2.64 -11.56 -3.47
C LEU A 60 1.20 -11.91 -3.89
N SER A 61 0.58 -11.13 -4.78
CA SER A 61 -0.77 -11.40 -5.29
C SER A 61 -0.90 -12.72 -6.06
N PHE A 62 0.22 -13.29 -6.53
CA PHE A 62 0.24 -14.62 -7.15
C PHE A 62 0.54 -15.76 -6.16
N GLN A 63 0.92 -15.45 -4.91
CA GLN A 63 1.22 -16.45 -3.88
C GLN A 63 -0.07 -16.93 -3.20
N ARG A 64 -0.86 -17.73 -3.92
CA ARG A 64 -2.22 -18.17 -3.52
C ARG A 64 -2.33 -18.81 -2.13
N ARG A 65 -1.23 -19.33 -1.57
CA ARG A 65 -1.19 -19.93 -0.21
C ARG A 65 -0.95 -18.91 0.90
N LEU A 66 -0.51 -17.70 0.56
CA LEU A 66 -0.13 -16.65 1.51
C LEU A 66 -1.16 -15.51 1.58
N ILE A 67 -2.11 -15.49 0.66
CA ILE A 67 -3.09 -14.41 0.51
C ILE A 67 -4.50 -14.96 0.36
N ASP A 68 -5.47 -14.13 0.72
CA ASP A 68 -6.87 -14.35 0.41
C ASP A 68 -7.20 -13.79 -0.99
N ARG A 69 -7.62 -14.63 -1.94
CA ARG A 69 -7.79 -14.17 -3.32
C ARG A 69 -9.02 -13.29 -3.51
N GLY A 70 -9.95 -13.28 -2.56
CA GLY A 70 -11.18 -12.47 -2.59
C GLY A 70 -11.04 -11.10 -1.91
N MET A 71 -9.90 -10.80 -1.30
CA MET A 71 -9.68 -9.55 -0.54
C MET A 71 -8.66 -8.63 -1.23
N TYR A 72 -8.86 -7.31 -1.11
CA TYR A 72 -7.90 -6.32 -1.63
C TYR A 72 -6.58 -6.46 -0.88
N LEU A 73 -5.46 -6.54 -1.60
CA LEU A 73 -4.13 -6.64 -1.01
C LEU A 73 -3.47 -5.26 -0.96
N VAL A 74 -3.23 -4.74 0.25
CA VAL A 74 -2.67 -3.40 0.47
C VAL A 74 -1.33 -3.48 1.20
N GLY A 75 -0.34 -2.71 0.77
CA GLY A 75 0.97 -2.62 1.40
C GLY A 75 1.39 -1.18 1.64
N PHE A 76 1.93 -0.92 2.83
CA PHE A 76 2.47 0.37 3.24
C PHE A 76 3.98 0.32 3.41
N MET A 77 4.65 1.41 3.06
CA MET A 77 6.11 1.58 3.16
C MET A 77 6.42 3.00 3.62
N ASN A 78 7.30 3.16 4.60
CA ASN A 78 7.75 4.50 5.01
C ASN A 78 8.46 5.20 3.85
N MET A 79 8.18 6.49 3.67
CA MET A 79 8.93 7.33 2.74
C MET A 79 10.05 8.05 3.47
N SER A 80 11.17 8.27 2.77
CA SER A 80 12.20 9.18 3.24
C SER A 80 11.61 10.60 3.38
N PRO A 81 11.82 11.29 4.52
CA PRO A 81 11.41 12.67 4.66
C PRO A 81 12.25 13.59 3.77
N GLU A 82 13.45 13.17 3.38
CA GLU A 82 14.31 13.89 2.45
C GLU A 82 14.04 13.45 1.02
N ILE A 83 13.73 14.42 0.15
CA ILE A 83 13.63 14.24 -1.29
C ILE A 83 14.88 14.83 -1.93
N PRO A 84 15.70 14.02 -2.61
CA PRO A 84 16.89 14.51 -3.30
C PRO A 84 16.58 15.68 -4.23
N GLY A 85 17.28 16.80 -4.05
CA GLY A 85 17.11 18.02 -4.85
C GLY A 85 15.89 18.89 -4.52
N LEU A 86 14.99 18.45 -3.62
CA LEU A 86 13.78 19.20 -3.24
C LEU A 86 13.68 19.49 -1.73
N GLY A 87 14.60 18.97 -0.93
CA GLY A 87 14.68 19.23 0.50
C GLY A 87 13.81 18.29 1.34
N GLN A 88 13.45 18.72 2.55
CA GLN A 88 12.70 17.91 3.49
C GLN A 88 11.19 18.16 3.41
N LEU A 89 10.43 17.09 3.49
CA LEU A 89 8.97 17.12 3.62
C LEU A 89 8.57 17.67 4.99
N LYS A 90 7.56 18.54 5.01
CA LYS A 90 7.01 19.15 6.24
C LYS A 90 6.42 18.13 7.22
N ARG A 91 6.11 16.91 6.74
CA ARG A 91 5.51 15.82 7.50
C ARG A 91 6.09 14.49 7.03
N SER A 92 5.99 13.46 7.87
CA SER A 92 6.30 12.09 7.47
C SER A 92 5.15 11.47 6.70
N TYR A 93 5.48 10.75 5.64
CA TYR A 93 4.51 10.08 4.77
C TYR A 93 4.83 8.60 4.64
N VAL A 94 3.82 7.83 4.27
CA VAL A 94 3.96 6.46 3.81
C VAL A 94 3.43 6.34 2.39
N LYS A 95 4.11 5.52 1.60
CA LYS A 95 3.60 5.07 0.31
C LYS A 95 2.64 3.93 0.56
N VAL A 96 1.47 4.00 -0.05
CA VAL A 96 0.51 2.89 -0.12
C VAL A 96 0.48 2.32 -1.53
N SER A 97 0.35 1.02 -1.65
CA SER A 97 0.11 0.33 -2.92
C SER A 97 -0.93 -0.76 -2.72
N ALA A 98 -1.80 -0.95 -3.70
CA ALA A 98 -2.89 -1.93 -3.65
C ALA A 98 -2.92 -2.77 -4.93
N ARG A 99 -3.26 -4.06 -4.78
CA ARG A 99 -3.45 -5.03 -5.86
C ARG A 99 -4.75 -5.80 -5.63
N ALA A 100 -5.45 -6.11 -6.70
CA ALA A 100 -6.52 -7.09 -6.69
C ALA A 100 -5.96 -8.46 -7.13
N PRO A 101 -5.98 -9.50 -6.27
CA PRO A 101 -5.67 -10.86 -6.69
C PRO A 101 -6.65 -11.35 -7.75
N ASP A 102 -6.32 -12.43 -8.43
CA ASP A 102 -7.06 -12.92 -9.61
C ASP A 102 -8.58 -13.12 -9.39
N VAL A 103 -9.03 -13.68 -8.26
CA VAL A 103 -10.48 -13.82 -7.97
C VAL A 103 -11.14 -12.45 -7.80
N LEU A 104 -10.55 -11.56 -6.99
CA LEU A 104 -11.07 -10.21 -6.83
C LEU A 104 -11.02 -9.39 -8.12
N ALA A 105 -9.99 -9.57 -8.95
CA ALA A 105 -9.88 -8.90 -10.24
C ALA A 105 -11.04 -9.28 -11.17
N SER A 106 -11.44 -10.56 -11.20
CA SER A 106 -12.64 -10.99 -11.92
C SER A 106 -13.90 -10.31 -11.39
N LEU A 107 -14.07 -10.26 -10.06
CA LEU A 107 -15.20 -9.57 -9.42
C LEU A 107 -15.22 -8.05 -9.68
N ILE A 108 -14.05 -7.44 -9.91
CA ILE A 108 -13.98 -6.03 -10.30
C ILE A 108 -14.39 -5.87 -11.77
N ASN A 109 -13.93 -6.77 -12.63
CA ASN A 109 -14.21 -6.72 -14.07
C ASN A 109 -15.68 -7.00 -14.39
N ASP A 110 -16.36 -7.82 -13.60
CA ASP A 110 -17.81 -8.09 -13.74
C ASP A 110 -18.70 -7.05 -13.02
N GLY A 111 -18.10 -6.10 -12.29
CA GLY A 111 -18.79 -5.03 -11.59
C GLY A 111 -19.34 -5.41 -10.20
N SER A 112 -19.12 -6.64 -9.73
CA SER A 112 -19.56 -7.09 -8.39
C SER A 112 -18.76 -6.46 -7.24
N ARG A 113 -17.55 -5.95 -7.52
CA ARG A 113 -16.68 -5.29 -6.55
C ARG A 113 -16.12 -3.98 -7.11
N PRO A 114 -15.93 -2.94 -6.27
CA PRO A 114 -15.45 -1.65 -6.73
C PRO A 114 -13.96 -1.68 -7.17
N PRO A 115 -13.58 -0.92 -8.21
CA PRO A 115 -12.21 -0.88 -8.71
C PRO A 115 -11.26 -0.08 -7.81
N LEU A 116 -9.99 -0.48 -7.78
CA LEU A 116 -8.93 0.21 -7.03
C LEU A 116 -8.64 1.63 -7.54
N SER A 117 -8.91 1.92 -8.81
CA SER A 117 -8.83 3.26 -9.41
C SER A 117 -9.76 4.27 -8.74
N THR A 118 -10.81 3.81 -8.06
CA THR A 118 -11.73 4.65 -7.29
C THR A 118 -11.44 4.56 -5.80
N LEU A 119 -11.30 3.34 -5.27
CA LEU A 119 -11.17 3.11 -3.83
C LEU A 119 -9.93 3.79 -3.22
N LEU A 120 -8.76 3.58 -3.82
CA LEU A 120 -7.50 4.04 -3.22
C LEU A 120 -7.38 5.58 -3.25
N PRO A 121 -7.66 6.27 -4.38
CA PRO A 121 -7.60 7.74 -4.41
C PRO A 121 -8.58 8.39 -3.43
N GLU A 122 -9.81 7.87 -3.32
CA GLU A 122 -10.82 8.42 -2.41
C GLU A 122 -10.44 8.20 -0.94
N ALA A 123 -9.98 6.99 -0.58
CA ALA A 123 -9.50 6.71 0.77
C ALA A 123 -8.27 7.55 1.12
N ALA A 124 -7.32 7.71 0.20
CA ALA A 124 -6.13 8.53 0.39
C ALA A 124 -6.52 10.00 0.62
N LYS A 125 -7.42 10.54 -0.21
CA LYS A 125 -7.94 11.91 -0.06
C LYS A 125 -8.62 12.13 1.28
N ALA A 126 -9.38 11.15 1.78
CA ALA A 126 -10.08 11.24 3.05
C ALA A 126 -9.14 11.38 4.26
N VAL A 127 -7.88 10.93 4.15
CA VAL A 127 -6.86 11.04 5.20
C VAL A 127 -5.78 12.10 4.91
N GLY A 128 -6.05 13.01 3.97
CA GLY A 128 -5.11 14.08 3.60
C GLY A 128 -3.93 13.64 2.74
N GLY A 129 -4.08 12.50 2.06
CA GLY A 129 -3.16 11.99 1.05
C GLY A 129 -3.69 12.15 -0.37
N PHE A 130 -3.01 11.51 -1.31
CA PHE A 130 -3.42 11.43 -2.72
C PHE A 130 -2.98 10.10 -3.32
N GLY A 131 -3.61 9.70 -4.41
CA GLY A 131 -3.23 8.50 -5.15
C GLY A 131 -3.96 8.42 -6.48
N ASP A 132 -3.55 7.44 -7.26
CA ASP A 132 -4.08 7.14 -8.58
C ASP A 132 -3.98 5.62 -8.83
N GLY A 133 -4.54 5.18 -9.96
CA GLY A 133 -4.46 3.78 -10.33
C GLY A 133 -5.39 3.36 -11.44
N HIS A 134 -5.36 2.06 -11.69
CA HIS A 134 -6.23 1.32 -12.58
C HIS A 134 -7.14 0.39 -11.77
N SER A 135 -8.04 -0.32 -12.46
CA SER A 135 -9.05 -1.18 -11.84
C SER A 135 -8.49 -2.17 -10.82
N VAL A 136 -7.35 -2.81 -11.14
CA VAL A 136 -6.76 -3.89 -10.31
C VAL A 136 -5.47 -3.51 -9.61
N ALA A 137 -5.02 -2.25 -9.75
CA ALA A 137 -3.76 -1.79 -9.20
C ALA A 137 -3.75 -0.29 -8.99
N ALA A 138 -3.47 0.17 -7.78
CA ALA A 138 -3.41 1.59 -7.46
C ALA A 138 -2.28 1.88 -6.46
N SER A 139 -1.84 3.13 -6.41
CA SER A 139 -0.84 3.56 -5.43
C SER A 139 -1.05 5.00 -5.01
N GLY A 140 -0.52 5.37 -3.86
CA GLY A 140 -0.66 6.71 -3.34
C GLY A 140 0.31 6.99 -2.22
N ILE A 141 0.13 8.16 -1.61
CA ILE A 141 0.89 8.64 -0.47
C ILE A 141 -0.12 9.17 0.55
N ILE A 142 0.04 8.78 1.81
CA ILE A 142 -0.78 9.25 2.94
C ILE A 142 0.14 9.69 4.08
N PRO A 143 -0.33 10.58 4.99
CA PRO A 143 0.43 10.91 6.20
C PRO A 143 0.72 9.65 7.02
N LYS A 144 1.94 9.55 7.57
CA LYS A 144 2.32 8.45 8.44
C LYS A 144 1.44 8.45 9.71
N GLY A 145 1.02 7.28 10.15
CA GLY A 145 0.09 7.10 11.27
C GLY A 145 -1.38 7.06 10.86
N MET A 146 -1.71 7.35 9.60
CA MET A 146 -3.09 7.27 9.07
C MET A 146 -3.39 5.94 8.38
N GLU A 147 -2.51 4.93 8.48
CA GLU A 147 -2.64 3.66 7.74
C GLU A 147 -3.89 2.89 8.15
N PHE A 148 -4.18 2.82 9.45
CA PHE A 148 -5.38 2.16 9.95
C PHE A 148 -6.65 2.89 9.51
N VAL A 149 -6.70 4.22 9.67
CA VAL A 149 -7.82 5.05 9.22
C VAL A 149 -8.01 4.92 7.70
N PHE A 150 -6.93 4.86 6.93
CA PHE A 150 -7.01 4.62 5.49
C PHE A 150 -7.66 3.28 5.16
N ILE A 151 -7.30 2.19 5.87
CA ILE A 151 -7.91 0.87 5.71
C ILE A 151 -9.41 0.91 6.05
N GLU A 152 -9.79 1.57 7.14
CA GLU A 152 -11.21 1.77 7.49
C GLU A 152 -11.97 2.53 6.39
N LYS A 153 -11.39 3.62 5.86
CA LYS A 153 -12.00 4.39 4.76
C LYS A 153 -12.15 3.55 3.50
N MET A 154 -11.16 2.72 3.16
CA MET A 154 -11.30 1.78 2.05
C MET A 154 -12.41 0.75 2.31
N ASN A 155 -12.50 0.18 3.51
CA ASN A 155 -13.55 -0.79 3.85
C ASN A 155 -14.96 -0.18 3.75
N LEU A 156 -15.14 1.05 4.23
CA LEU A 156 -16.40 1.79 4.09
C LEU A 156 -16.79 1.98 2.62
N LEU A 157 -15.83 2.37 1.78
CA LEU A 157 -16.04 2.54 0.34
C LEU A 157 -16.39 1.23 -0.36
N VAL A 158 -15.76 0.11 0.04
CA VAL A 158 -16.10 -1.23 -0.49
C VAL A 158 -17.55 -1.59 -0.15
N GLY A 159 -18.05 -1.20 1.03
CA GLY A 159 -19.44 -1.39 1.45
C GLY A 159 -20.45 -0.40 0.83
N GLY A 160 -20.02 0.48 -0.08
CA GLY A 160 -20.88 1.49 -0.70
C GLY A 160 -21.13 2.74 0.16
N GLY A 161 -20.45 2.86 1.31
CA GLY A 161 -20.51 4.05 2.15
C GLY A 161 -19.72 5.21 1.53
N LYS A 162 -20.27 6.42 1.56
CA LYS A 162 -19.50 7.63 1.22
C LYS A 162 -18.62 8.02 2.42
N PRO A 163 -17.33 8.32 2.24
CA PRO A 163 -16.51 8.81 3.33
C PRO A 163 -17.07 10.17 3.78
N ALA A 164 -17.42 10.30 5.07
CA ALA A 164 -17.69 11.60 5.65
C ALA A 164 -16.46 12.51 5.44
N ARG A 165 -16.68 13.81 5.17
CA ARG A 165 -15.62 14.84 5.01
C ARG A 165 -14.57 14.68 6.10
N SER A 166 -13.31 14.90 5.74
CA SER A 166 -12.13 14.77 6.62
C SER A 166 -12.42 15.36 8.01
N LEU A 167 -12.45 14.52 9.04
CA LEU A 167 -12.35 14.99 10.42
C LEU A 167 -10.95 15.60 10.57
N SER A 168 -10.92 16.85 10.99
CA SER A 168 -9.66 17.52 11.26
C SER A 168 -9.03 16.87 12.51
N LEU A 169 -7.70 16.90 12.63
CA LEU A 169 -7.01 16.49 13.86
C LEU A 169 -7.57 17.20 15.12
N PHE A 170 -8.18 18.39 14.96
CA PHE A 170 -8.85 19.12 16.03
C PHE A 170 -10.10 18.42 16.56
N ASP A 171 -10.83 17.67 15.72
CA ASP A 171 -12.04 16.96 16.14
C ASP A 171 -11.73 15.74 17.02
N PHE A 172 -10.52 15.19 16.90
CA PHE A 172 -10.06 14.04 17.68
C PHE A 172 -9.43 14.44 19.02
N MET A 173 -8.90 15.67 19.14
CA MET A 173 -8.26 16.21 20.35
C MET A 173 -9.24 16.96 21.27
N SER A 174 -10.53 17.04 20.91
CA SER A 174 -11.56 17.77 21.67
C SER A 174 -12.54 16.84 22.42
N LYS A 175 -12.15 15.58 22.65
CA LYS A 175 -12.82 14.63 23.54
C LYS A 175 -11.83 14.08 24.55
#